data_AF-A0A832V4J8-F1
#
_entry.id   AF-A0A832V4J8-F1
#
_cell.length_a   1.000
_cell.length_b   1.000
_cell.length_c   1.000
_cell.angle_alpha   90.00
_cell.angle_beta   90.00
_cell.angle_gamma   90.00
#
_symmetry.space_group_name_H-M   'P 1'
#
loop_
_entity.id
_entity.type
_entity.pdbx_description
1 polymer ?
#
loop_
_entity_poly.entity_id
_entity_poly.type
_entity_poly.pdbx_seq_one_letter_code
_entity_poly.pdbx_strand_id
1 'polypeptide(L)'
;MEENIRYLKRLGLTEYQSKAMVVLLNKRKTTAKDISNLSGIPLTKIYQVLKDLEEKKLLYSEEDKPRMYRTLPAYKIMNRLLGEKRRHLDRLLKERGRRLESIRKIDFEEYIRIYEEKIHPCIGIEQYEF
;
A
#
# COMPACT_ATOMS: atom_id res chain seq x y z
N MET A 1 8.36 11.28 12.78
CA MET A 1 7.51 10.12 13.13
C MET A 1 6.24 10.09 12.30
N GLU A 2 5.53 11.22 12.20
CA GLU A 2 4.29 11.32 11.40
C GLU A 2 4.46 11.03 9.91
N GLU A 3 5.58 11.42 9.31
CA GLU A 3 5.87 11.14 7.90
C GLU A 3 5.92 9.63 7.62
N ASN A 4 6.63 8.87 8.44
CA ASN A 4 6.71 7.41 8.32
C ASN A 4 5.34 6.74 8.47
N ILE A 5 4.51 7.25 9.40
CA ILE A 5 3.13 6.77 9.58
C ILE A 5 2.31 7.03 8.31
N ARG A 6 2.38 8.25 7.78
CA ARG A 6 1.67 8.64 6.55
C ARG A 6 2.09 7.80 5.35
N TYR A 7 3.37 7.50 5.25
CA TYR A 7 3.92 6.66 4.20
C TYR A 7 3.42 5.22 4.30
N LEU A 8 3.51 4.59 5.48
CA LEU A 8 2.98 3.24 5.72
C LEU A 8 1.46 3.13 5.46
N LYS A 9 0.70 4.18 5.79
CA LYS A 9 -0.73 4.26 5.46
C LYS A 9 -0.99 4.23 3.96
N ARG A 10 -0.21 4.97 3.16
CA ARG A 10 -0.35 4.97 1.68
C ARG A 10 -0.11 3.57 1.10
N LEU A 11 0.75 2.79 1.75
CA LEU A 11 1.04 1.41 1.39
C LEU A 11 -0.01 0.39 1.85
N GLY A 12 -1.04 0.83 2.59
CA GLY A 12 -2.19 -0.01 2.94
C GLY A 12 -2.20 -0.51 4.38
N LEU A 13 -1.40 0.07 5.28
CA LEU A 13 -1.56 -0.14 6.72
C LEU A 13 -2.58 0.84 7.32
N THR A 14 -3.24 0.43 8.40
CA THR A 14 -4.08 1.34 9.19
C THR A 14 -3.24 2.30 10.03
N GLU A 15 -3.87 3.30 10.66
CA GLU A 15 -3.20 4.23 11.58
C GLU A 15 -2.48 3.48 12.72
N TYR A 16 -3.19 2.57 13.39
CA TYR A 16 -2.64 1.80 14.50
C TYR A 16 -1.55 0.84 14.04
N GLN A 17 -1.74 0.14 12.92
CA GLN A 17 -0.70 -0.72 12.34
C GLN A 17 0.56 0.08 12.03
N SER A 18 0.41 1.27 11.44
CA SER A 18 1.54 2.14 11.09
C SER A 18 2.29 2.63 12.32
N LYS A 19 1.58 3.07 13.37
CA LYS A 19 2.18 3.49 14.64
C LYS A 19 2.95 2.35 15.32
N ALA A 20 2.32 1.18 15.44
CA ALA A 20 2.97 -0.01 16.02
C ALA A 20 4.21 -0.42 15.22
N MET A 21 4.13 -0.37 13.89
CA MET A 21 5.23 -0.74 13.00
C MET A 21 6.43 0.21 13.13
N VAL A 22 6.21 1.52 13.27
CA VAL A 22 7.29 2.49 13.48
C VAL A 22 8.01 2.23 14.81
N VAL A 23 7.27 1.92 15.88
CA VAL A 23 7.88 1.55 17.18
C VAL A 23 8.74 0.29 17.02
N LEU A 24 8.21 -0.72 16.34
CA LEU A 24 8.90 -2.00 16.11
C LEU A 24 10.14 -1.85 15.22
N LEU A 25 10.09 -1.02 14.18
CA LEU A 25 11.25 -0.70 13.34
C LEU A 25 12.36 -0.01 14.13
N ASN A 26 12.00 0.85 15.09
CA ASN A 26 12.96 1.54 15.95
C ASN A 26 13.54 0.63 17.04
N LYS A 27 12.71 -0.18 17.70
CA LYS A 27 13.13 -1.04 18.83
C LYS A 27 13.65 -2.41 18.41
N ARG A 28 13.39 -2.85 17.17
CA ARG A 28 13.66 -4.16 16.58
C ARG A 28 12.94 -5.35 17.25
N LYS A 29 12.96 -5.44 18.57
CA LYS A 29 12.29 -6.47 19.39
C LYS A 29 11.78 -5.82 20.69
N THR A 30 10.52 -6.03 21.05
CA THR A 30 9.93 -5.44 22.27
C THR A 30 8.60 -6.13 22.66
N THR A 31 8.04 -5.79 23.82
CA THR A 31 6.79 -6.38 24.32
C THR A 31 5.55 -5.64 23.80
N ALA A 32 4.38 -6.28 23.82
CA ALA A 32 3.11 -5.60 23.49
C ALA A 32 2.83 -4.38 24.40
N LYS A 33 3.24 -4.45 25.68
CA LYS A 33 3.09 -3.36 26.65
C LYS A 33 3.93 -2.15 26.26
N ASP A 34 5.18 -2.38 25.89
CA ASP A 34 6.07 -1.31 25.44
C ASP A 34 5.59 -0.69 24.12
N ILE A 35 5.11 -1.51 23.18
CA ILE A 35 4.55 -1.01 21.93
C ILE A 35 3.32 -0.14 22.21
N SER A 36 2.41 -0.58 23.08
CA SER A 36 1.25 0.20 23.51
C SER A 36 1.66 1.57 24.06
N ASN A 37 2.61 1.59 25.00
CA ASN A 37 3.10 2.82 25.63
C ASN A 37 3.76 3.78 24.64
N LEU A 38 4.63 3.28 23.77
CA LEU A 38 5.39 4.11 22.81
C LEU A 38 4.55 4.56 21.61
N SER A 39 3.53 3.79 21.22
CA SER A 39 2.66 4.11 20.08
C SER A 39 1.41 4.91 20.46
N GLY A 40 1.09 5.00 21.76
CA GLY A 40 -0.16 5.58 22.25
C GLY A 40 -1.41 4.76 21.90
N ILE A 41 -1.25 3.51 21.46
CA ILE A 41 -2.37 2.60 21.16
C ILE A 41 -2.79 1.92 22.47
N PRO A 42 -4.08 1.91 22.84
CA PRO A 42 -4.53 1.21 24.04
C PRO A 42 -4.17 -0.29 24.05
N LEU A 43 -3.85 -0.85 25.22
CA LEU A 43 -3.57 -2.28 25.39
C LEU A 43 -4.70 -3.19 24.87
N THR A 44 -5.96 -2.74 24.99
CA THR A 44 -7.13 -3.47 24.48
C THR A 44 -7.15 -3.60 22.96
N LYS A 45 -6.39 -2.76 22.23
CA LYS A 45 -6.29 -2.77 20.77
C LYS A 45 -4.95 -3.32 20.28
N ILE A 46 -3.89 -3.23 21.06
CA ILE A 46 -2.54 -3.56 20.57
C ILE A 46 -2.41 -5.03 20.15
N TYR A 47 -3.02 -5.96 20.89
CA TYR A 47 -2.93 -7.38 20.57
C TYR A 47 -3.57 -7.71 19.22
N GLN A 48 -4.72 -7.10 18.89
CA GLN A 48 -5.34 -7.26 17.58
C GLN A 48 -4.45 -6.66 16.48
N VAL A 49 -3.90 -5.46 16.70
CA VAL A 49 -3.00 -4.81 15.74
C VAL A 49 -1.75 -5.65 15.47
N LEU A 50 -1.15 -6.24 16.50
CA LEU A 50 0.02 -7.10 16.37
C LEU A 50 -0.32 -8.41 15.65
N LYS A 51 -1.50 -8.99 15.92
CA LYS A 51 -2.00 -10.15 15.20
C LYS A 51 -2.19 -9.85 13.71
N ASP A 52 -2.82 -8.72 13.35
CA ASP A 52 -3.00 -8.33 11.94
C ASP A 52 -1.65 -8.15 11.22
N LEU A 53 -0.66 -7.57 11.91
CA LEU A 53 0.69 -7.39 11.37
C LEU A 53 1.44 -8.72 11.20
N GLU A 54 1.22 -9.68 12.11
CA GLU A 54 1.75 -11.05 12.03
C GLU A 54 1.09 -11.85 10.89
N GLU A 55 -0.21 -11.69 10.67
CA GLU A 55 -0.94 -12.28 9.53
C GLU A 55 -0.46 -11.72 8.18
N LYS A 56 -0.15 -10.42 8.14
CA LYS A 56 0.59 -9.78 7.02
C LYS A 56 2.07 -10.18 6.98
N LYS A 57 2.52 -11.03 7.90
CA LYS A 57 3.90 -11.55 8.03
C LYS A 57 4.94 -10.43 8.23
N LEU A 58 4.55 -9.23 8.67
CA LEU A 58 5.45 -8.08 8.81
C LEU A 58 6.30 -8.15 10.08
N LEU A 59 5.84 -8.94 11.04
CA LEU A 59 6.51 -9.24 12.30
C LEU A 59 6.29 -10.71 12.64
N TYR A 60 6.99 -11.18 13.66
CA TYR A 60 6.76 -12.47 14.30
C TYR A 60 6.82 -12.31 15.80
N SER A 61 6.05 -13.14 16.51
CA SER A 61 6.16 -13.27 17.95
C SER A 61 7.12 -14.40 18.35
N GLU A 62 7.82 -14.20 19.44
CA GLU A 62 8.69 -15.17 20.09
C GLU A 62 8.04 -15.51 21.45
N GLU A 63 7.87 -16.80 21.76
CA GLU A 63 7.23 -17.31 22.99
C GLU A 63 8.14 -17.18 24.25
N ASP A 64 8.90 -16.10 24.32
CA ASP A 64 9.64 -15.72 25.52
C ASP A 64 8.67 -15.39 26.67
N LYS A 65 9.16 -15.40 27.91
CA LYS A 65 8.44 -14.87 29.09
C LYS A 65 9.12 -13.59 29.55
N PRO A 66 8.59 -12.38 29.23
CA PRO A 66 7.31 -12.10 28.56
C PRO A 66 7.35 -12.26 27.03
N ARG A 67 6.17 -12.45 26.39
CA ARG A 67 6.04 -12.62 24.93
C ARG A 67 6.60 -11.40 24.19
N MET A 68 7.49 -11.66 23.24
CA MET A 68 8.19 -10.63 22.49
C MET A 68 7.72 -10.57 21.05
N TYR A 69 7.77 -9.38 20.45
CA TYR A 69 7.44 -9.13 19.06
C TYR A 69 8.66 -8.59 18.35
N ARG A 70 9.03 -9.21 17.23
CA ARG A 70 10.19 -8.85 16.44
C ARG A 70 9.79 -8.49 15.02
N THR A 71 10.33 -7.38 14.55
CA THR A 71 10.07 -6.91 13.19
C THR A 71 11.01 -7.55 12.18
N LEU A 72 10.54 -7.68 10.94
CA LEU A 72 11.42 -7.98 9.80
C LEU A 72 12.36 -6.79 9.50
N PRO A 73 13.46 -7.02 8.77
CA PRO A 73 14.24 -5.92 8.22
C PRO A 73 13.36 -4.97 7.38
N ALA A 74 13.60 -3.66 7.49
CA ALA A 74 12.80 -2.63 6.84
C ALA A 74 12.59 -2.88 5.33
N TYR A 75 13.65 -3.28 4.60
CA TYR A 75 13.55 -3.57 3.17
C TYR A 75 12.58 -4.73 2.85
N LYS A 76 12.49 -5.76 3.70
CA LYS A 76 11.54 -6.88 3.50
C LYS A 76 10.10 -6.44 3.71
N ILE A 77 9.86 -5.62 4.73
CA ILE A 77 8.55 -5.03 5.02
C ILE A 77 8.10 -4.19 3.83
N MET A 78 8.98 -3.31 3.36
CA MET A 78 8.74 -2.44 2.23
C MET A 78 8.40 -3.23 0.96
N ASN A 79 9.20 -4.24 0.63
CA ASN A 79 8.93 -5.11 -0.52
C ASN A 79 7.59 -5.83 -0.41
N ARG A 80 7.22 -6.31 0.79
CA ARG A 80 5.94 -6.98 0.97
C ARG A 80 4.77 -6.01 0.80
N LEU A 81 4.83 -4.83 1.43
CA LEU A 81 3.79 -3.82 1.35
C LEU A 81 3.61 -3.28 -0.09
N LEU A 82 4.71 -2.98 -0.77
CA LEU A 82 4.67 -2.56 -2.18
C LEU A 82 4.11 -3.66 -3.09
N GLY A 83 4.51 -4.92 -2.85
CA GLY A 83 3.98 -6.06 -3.58
C GLY A 83 2.47 -6.27 -3.36
N GLU A 84 1.99 -6.12 -2.13
CA GLU A 84 0.55 -6.14 -1.82
C GLU A 84 -0.20 -5.02 -2.53
N LYS A 85 0.34 -3.79 -2.49
CA LYS A 85 -0.26 -2.63 -3.15
C LYS A 85 -0.34 -2.83 -4.66
N ARG A 86 0.73 -3.31 -5.30
CA ARG A 86 0.76 -3.61 -6.73
C ARG A 86 -0.30 -4.65 -7.11
N ARG A 87 -0.35 -5.78 -6.39
CA ARG A 87 -1.39 -6.81 -6.60
C ARG A 87 -2.80 -6.30 -6.40
N HIS A 88 -3.01 -5.35 -5.49
CA HIS A 88 -4.31 -4.72 -5.29
C HIS A 88 -4.68 -3.82 -6.48
N LEU A 89 -3.75 -2.99 -6.95
CA LEU A 89 -3.95 -2.14 -8.14
C LEU A 89 -4.21 -2.99 -9.40
N ASP A 90 -3.42 -4.04 -9.62
CA ASP A 90 -3.61 -4.95 -10.76
C ASP A 90 -5.01 -5.60 -10.75
N ARG A 91 -5.52 -5.95 -9.57
CA ARG A 91 -6.89 -6.48 -9.42
C ARG A 91 -7.95 -5.44 -9.76
N LEU A 92 -7.81 -4.21 -9.27
CA LEU A 92 -8.74 -3.12 -9.57
C LEU A 92 -8.76 -2.77 -11.06
N LEU A 93 -7.59 -2.75 -11.71
CA LEU A 93 -7.50 -2.51 -13.15
C LEU A 93 -8.19 -3.63 -13.95
N LYS A 94 -7.97 -4.90 -13.59
CA LYS A 94 -8.65 -6.05 -14.22
C LYS A 94 -10.17 -6.04 -14.00
N GLU A 95 -10.63 -5.63 -12.82
CA GLU A 95 -12.05 -5.50 -12.54
C GLU A 95 -12.68 -4.35 -13.33
N ARG A 96 -12.00 -3.20 -13.39
CA ARG A 96 -12.46 -2.07 -14.21
C ARG A 96 -12.48 -2.41 -15.70
N GLY A 97 -11.45 -3.08 -16.22
CA GLY A 97 -11.42 -3.54 -17.62
C GLY A 97 -12.65 -4.38 -17.96
N ARG A 98 -12.95 -5.40 -17.15
CA ARG A 98 -14.15 -6.24 -17.33
C ARG A 98 -15.47 -5.47 -17.25
N ARG A 99 -15.57 -4.49 -16.34
CA ARG A 99 -16.78 -3.63 -16.25
C ARG A 99 -16.90 -2.69 -17.44
N LEU A 100 -15.78 -2.14 -17.94
CA LEU A 100 -15.77 -1.23 -19.08
C LEU A 100 -16.00 -1.97 -20.41
N GLU A 101 -15.59 -3.23 -20.55
CA GLU A 101 -15.98 -4.10 -21.67
C GLU A 101 -17.51 -4.22 -21.79
N SER A 102 -18.24 -4.09 -20.67
CA SER A 102 -19.70 -4.08 -20.64
C SER A 102 -20.32 -2.73 -21.07
N ILE A 103 -19.58 -1.63 -20.93
CA ILE A 103 -20.03 -0.26 -21.24
C ILE A 103 -19.58 0.16 -22.65
N ARG A 104 -18.47 -0.39 -23.16
CA ARG A 104 -17.68 0.14 -24.28
C ARG A 104 -17.59 -0.80 -25.48
N LYS A 105 -18.72 -1.39 -25.89
CA LYS A 105 -18.88 -1.80 -27.30
C LYS A 105 -18.93 -0.60 -28.25
N ILE A 106 -19.18 0.61 -27.73
CA ILE A 106 -19.07 1.85 -28.49
C ILE A 106 -17.65 2.40 -28.29
N ASP A 107 -16.82 1.98 -29.25
CA ASP A 107 -15.89 2.80 -30.01
C ASP A 107 -14.69 3.42 -29.32
N PHE A 108 -13.68 2.58 -29.09
CA PHE A 108 -12.30 3.07 -29.22
C PHE A 108 -11.97 3.38 -30.70
N GLU A 109 -12.56 2.65 -31.65
CA GLU A 109 -12.35 2.87 -33.08
C GLU A 109 -13.05 4.13 -33.60
N GLU A 110 -14.33 4.41 -33.33
CA GLU A 110 -14.94 5.70 -33.70
C GLU A 110 -14.42 6.86 -32.85
N TYR A 111 -13.89 6.65 -31.64
CA TYR A 111 -13.15 7.71 -30.95
C TYR A 111 -11.86 8.07 -31.70
N ILE A 112 -11.09 7.08 -32.17
CA ILE A 112 -9.91 7.31 -33.02
C ILE A 112 -10.33 7.90 -34.37
N ARG A 113 -11.38 7.39 -35.02
CA ARG A 113 -11.93 7.90 -36.28
C ARG A 113 -12.36 9.36 -36.16
N ILE A 114 -13.07 9.72 -35.09
CA ILE A 114 -13.46 11.11 -34.81
C ILE A 114 -12.23 11.98 -34.56
N TYR A 115 -11.20 11.47 -33.88
CA TYR A 115 -9.98 12.23 -33.60
C TYR A 115 -9.12 12.43 -34.86
N GLU A 116 -9.01 11.40 -35.70
CA GLU A 116 -8.32 11.43 -36.99
C GLU A 116 -9.08 12.27 -38.04
N GLU A 117 -10.42 12.20 -38.08
CA GLU A 117 -11.25 13.04 -38.97
C GLU A 117 -11.32 14.50 -38.52
N LYS A 118 -11.21 14.80 -37.21
CA LYS A 118 -11.32 16.17 -36.68
C LYS A 118 -9.98 16.88 -36.45
N ILE A 119 -8.84 16.20 -36.58
CA ILE A 119 -7.51 16.83 -36.54
C ILE A 119 -6.75 16.56 -37.84
N HIS A 120 -7.04 17.39 -38.85
CA HIS A 120 -5.96 18.12 -39.53
C HIS A 120 -6.50 19.48 -40.03
N PRO A 121 -6.44 20.52 -39.18
CA PRO A 121 -5.70 21.72 -39.61
C PRO A 121 -4.72 22.31 -38.57
N CYS A 122 -4.56 21.73 -37.37
CA CYS A 122 -3.90 22.47 -36.27
C CYS A 122 -2.61 21.85 -35.68
N ILE A 123 -2.06 20.76 -36.20
CA ILE A 123 -0.75 20.28 -35.74
C ILE A 123 0.19 20.15 -36.94
N GLY A 124 0.85 21.26 -37.25
CA GLY A 124 2.06 21.22 -38.05
C GLY A 124 3.12 20.43 -37.28
N ILE A 125 3.48 19.26 -37.80
CA ILE A 125 4.53 18.38 -37.28
C ILE A 125 5.93 18.92 -37.66
N GLU A 126 6.12 20.24 -37.64
CA GLU A 126 7.38 20.92 -38.00
C GLU A 126 8.08 21.55 -36.78
N GLN A 127 7.63 21.33 -35.55
CA GLN A 127 8.21 21.98 -34.36
C GLN A 127 8.73 21.06 -33.25
N TYR A 128 8.95 19.77 -33.54
CA TYR A 128 9.71 18.90 -32.64
C TYR A 128 10.84 18.20 -33.38
N GLU A 129 11.88 18.97 -33.71
CA GLU A 129 13.25 18.45 -33.62
C GLU A 129 13.77 18.76 -32.22
N PHE A 130 13.99 17.72 -31.41
CA PHE A 130 15.13 17.48 -30.50
C PHE A 130 14.84 16.26 -29.61
#